data_AF-A0A644ZKD0-F1
#
_entry.id   AF-A0A644ZKD0-F1
#
_cell.length_a   1.000
_cell.length_b   1.000
_cell.length_c   1.000
_cell.angle_alpha   90.00
_cell.angle_beta   90.00
_cell.angle_gamma   90.00
#
_symmetry.space_group_name_H-M   'P 1'
#
loop_
_entity.id
_entity.type
_entity.pdbx_description
1 polymer ?
#
loop_
_entity_poly.entity_id
_entity_poly.type
_entity_poly.pdbx_seq_one_letter_code
_entity_poly.pdbx_strand_id
1 'polypeptide(L)'
;MRYDFTEQDITEGANKIELEGEDVTLIGKYIENVENEENTYTITGDAVVEGELYHDFVTMFATEDTIENPSARELADAVWDWFDYVCE
;
A
#
# COMPACT_ATOMS: atom_id res chain seq x y z
N MET A 1 -2.37 -9.49 10.42
CA MET A 1 -1.26 -10.14 9.70
C MET A 1 -0.52 -9.06 8.95
N ARG A 2 0.80 -9.06 9.07
CA ARG A 2 1.69 -8.06 8.48
C ARG A 2 2.53 -8.69 7.38
N TYR A 3 2.70 -7.94 6.30
CA TYR A 3 3.49 -8.26 5.12
C TYR A 3 4.55 -7.17 4.96
N ASP A 4 5.81 -7.56 5.09
CA ASP A 4 6.94 -6.64 4.94
C ASP A 4 7.49 -6.71 3.51
N PHE A 5 7.84 -5.55 2.96
CA PHE A 5 8.63 -5.49 1.73
C PHE A 5 10.04 -6.00 2.01
N THR A 6 10.55 -6.86 1.12
CA THR A 6 11.93 -7.33 1.21
C THR A 6 12.91 -6.24 0.76
N GLU A 7 14.19 -6.39 1.09
CA GLU A 7 15.24 -5.49 0.59
C GLU A 7 15.29 -5.48 -0.95
N GLN A 8 14.97 -6.60 -1.59
CA GLN A 8 14.88 -6.70 -3.04
C GLN A 8 13.70 -5.87 -3.57
N ASP A 9 12.52 -5.95 -2.94
CA ASP A 9 11.34 -5.18 -3.35
C ASP A 9 11.61 -3.67 -3.28
N ILE A 10 12.28 -3.22 -2.21
CA ILE A 10 12.67 -1.82 -2.03
C ILE A 10 13.66 -1.39 -3.11
N THR A 11 14.64 -2.24 -3.44
CA THR A 11 15.66 -1.96 -4.46
C THR A 11 15.05 -1.89 -5.86
N GLU A 12 14.09 -2.77 -6.15
CA GLU A 12 13.35 -2.81 -7.42
C GLU A 12 12.25 -1.74 -7.49
N GLY A 13 11.95 -1.07 -6.37
CA GLY A 13 10.93 -0.03 -6.29
C GLY A 13 9.49 -0.54 -6.20
N ALA A 14 9.28 -1.83 -5.93
CA ALA A 14 7.96 -2.44 -5.78
C ALA A 14 7.20 -1.95 -4.54
N ASN A 15 7.89 -1.28 -3.61
CA ASN A 15 7.25 -0.60 -2.49
C ASN A 15 6.76 0.81 -2.84
N LYS A 16 6.92 1.26 -4.09
CA LYS A 16 6.43 2.56 -4.56
C LYS A 16 5.15 2.38 -5.36
N ILE A 17 4.06 2.99 -4.90
CA ILE A 17 2.75 2.90 -5.55
C ILE A 17 2.29 4.30 -5.92
N GLU A 18 2.02 4.52 -7.21
CA GLU A 18 1.39 5.75 -7.70
C GLU A 18 -0.13 5.57 -7.61
N LEU A 19 -0.81 6.45 -6.87
CA LEU A 19 -2.26 6.35 -6.69
C LEU A 19 -2.97 6.91 -7.92
N GLU A 20 -3.73 6.06 -8.62
CA GLU A 20 -4.43 6.47 -9.84
C GLU A 20 -5.42 7.61 -9.56
N GLY A 21 -5.32 8.68 -10.34
CA GLY A 21 -6.20 9.85 -10.22
C GLY A 21 -5.71 10.93 -9.25
N GLU A 22 -4.67 10.64 -8.47
CA GLU A 22 -4.12 11.55 -7.44
C GLU A 22 -2.64 11.88 -7.75
N ASP A 23 -2.15 13.05 -7.32
CA ASP A 23 -0.72 13.39 -7.37
C ASP A 23 -0.01 12.88 -6.11
N VAL A 24 -0.15 11.57 -5.87
CA VAL A 24 0.34 10.89 -4.67
C VAL A 24 1.15 9.65 -5.02
N THR A 25 2.38 9.60 -4.50
CA THR A 25 3.21 8.39 -4.53
C THR A 25 3.42 7.87 -3.12
N LEU A 26 2.94 6.68 -2.84
CA LEU A 26 3.21 5.96 -1.60
C LEU A 26 4.58 5.29 -1.67
N ILE A 27 5.28 5.27 -0.53
CA ILE A 27 6.53 4.54 -0.30
C ILE A 27 6.28 3.62 0.89
N GLY A 28 5.75 2.44 0.61
CA GLY A 28 5.36 1.45 1.60
C GLY A 28 6.53 0.95 2.45
N LYS A 29 6.32 0.88 3.76
CA LYS A 29 7.19 0.18 4.72
C LYS A 29 6.68 -1.23 4.97
N TYR A 30 5.37 -1.38 5.16
CA TYR A 30 4.71 -2.67 5.35
C TYR A 30 3.21 -2.55 5.01
N ILE A 31 2.57 -3.69 4.81
CA ILE A 31 1.12 -3.81 4.59
C ILE A 31 0.54 -4.70 5.69
N GLU A 32 -0.65 -4.37 6.18
CA GLU A 32 -1.39 -5.19 7.15
C GLU A 32 -2.78 -5.49 6.61
N ASN A 33 -3.32 -6.67 6.90
CA ASN A 33 -4.73 -6.92 6.63
C ASN A 33 -5.60 -6.20 7.66
N VAL A 34 -6.79 -5.76 7.23
CA VAL A 34 -7.82 -5.28 8.15
C VAL A 34 -8.59 -6.47 8.71
N GLU A 35 -8.84 -6.51 10.01
CA GLU A 35 -9.59 -7.61 10.62
C GLU A 35 -11.09 -7.51 10.28
N ASN A 36 -11.67 -8.63 9.87
CA ASN A 36 -13.09 -8.75 9.48
C ASN A 36 -13.49 -8.04 8.18
N GLU A 37 -12.52 -7.64 7.35
CA GLU A 37 -12.76 -7.14 5.99
C GLU A 37 -11.98 -7.99 4.98
N GLU A 38 -12.68 -8.56 4.00
CA GLU A 38 -12.07 -9.37 2.95
C GLU A 38 -11.43 -8.47 1.91
N ASN A 39 -10.26 -8.86 1.41
CA ASN A 39 -9.47 -8.12 0.42
C ASN A 39 -9.10 -6.69 0.83
N THR A 40 -9.29 -6.30 2.10
CA THR A 40 -8.95 -4.96 2.60
C THR A 40 -7.67 -4.97 3.41
N TYR A 41 -6.81 -4.00 3.13
CA TYR A 41 -5.48 -3.87 3.70
C TYR A 41 -5.17 -2.41 4.03
N THR A 42 -4.20 -2.19 4.90
CA THR A 42 -3.59 -0.89 5.15
C THR A 42 -2.12 -0.94 4.78
N ILE A 43 -1.68 -0.04 3.91
CA ILE A 43 -0.26 0.21 3.68
C ILE A 43 0.18 1.40 4.53
N THR A 44 1.25 1.17 5.30
CA THR A 44 1.88 2.21 6.11
C THR A 44 3.26 2.49 5.55
N GLY A 45 3.58 3.78 5.38
CA GLY A 45 4.83 4.18 4.75
C GLY A 45 5.08 5.67 4.83
N ASP A 46 5.85 6.17 3.88
CA ASP A 46 5.92 7.60 3.60
C ASP A 46 5.11 7.89 2.32
N ALA A 47 4.71 9.13 2.09
CA ALA A 47 4.01 9.52 0.87
C ALA A 47 4.56 10.83 0.33
N VAL A 48 4.65 10.96 -0.99
CA VAL A 48 4.90 12.23 -1.66
C VAL A 48 3.57 12.73 -2.20
N VAL A 49 3.07 13.84 -1.67
CA VAL A 49 1.79 14.47 -2.05
C VAL A 49 2.09 15.87 -2.59
N GLU A 50 1.76 16.14 -3.84
CA GLU A 50 2.05 17.42 -4.51
C GLU A 50 3.54 17.86 -4.40
N GLY A 51 4.44 16.88 -4.34
CA GLY A 51 5.88 17.09 -4.18
C GLY A 51 6.40 17.27 -2.75
N GLU A 52 5.52 17.24 -1.74
CA GLU A 52 5.90 17.28 -0.31
C GLU A 52 5.95 15.87 0.29
N LEU A 53 6.96 15.60 1.13
CA LEU A 53 7.14 14.30 1.79
C LEU A 53 6.43 14.26 3.14
N TYR A 54 5.52 13.31 3.30
CA TYR A 54 4.81 12.99 4.53
C TYR A 54 5.32 11.67 5.08
N HIS A 55 5.62 11.63 6.37
CA HIS A 55 6.06 10.42 7.05
C HIS A 55 4.90 9.73 7.75
N ASP A 56 5.01 8.41 7.89
CA ASP A 56 4.05 7.57 8.61
C ASP A 56 2.62 7.73 8.07
N PHE A 57 2.53 7.88 6.75
CA PHE A 57 1.29 7.98 6.00
C PHE A 57 0.63 6.60 5.90
N VAL A 58 -0.67 6.54 6.19
CA VAL A 58 -1.46 5.31 6.19
C VAL A 58 -2.54 5.41 5.13
N THR A 59 -2.58 4.43 4.23
CA THR A 59 -3.61 4.31 3.20
C THR A 59 -4.29 2.96 3.35
N MET A 60 -5.61 2.97 3.45
CA MET A 60 -6.42 1.77 3.37
C MET A 60 -6.78 1.52 1.91
N PHE A 61 -6.77 0.27 1.47
CA PHE A 61 -7.14 -0.09 0.11
C PHE A 61 -7.78 -1.47 0.09
N ALA A 62 -8.58 -1.73 -0.95
CA ALA A 62 -9.07 -3.06 -1.25
C ALA A 62 -8.62 -3.52 -2.63
N THR A 63 -8.23 -4.79 -2.74
CA THR A 63 -7.90 -5.40 -4.03
C THR A 63 -9.17 -5.86 -4.74
N GLU A 64 -9.21 -5.70 -6.08
CA GLU A 64 -10.35 -6.15 -6.90
C GLU A 64 -10.56 -7.66 -6.79
N ASP A 65 -9.45 -8.42 -6.81
CA ASP A 65 -9.43 -9.87 -6.66
C ASP A 65 -8.78 -10.31 -5.35
N THR A 66 -9.17 -11.50 -4.87
CA THR A 66 -8.49 -12.17 -3.75
C THR A 66 -7.14 -12.72 -4.19
N ILE A 67 -6.08 -12.40 -3.44
CA ILE A 67 -4.73 -12.90 -3.68
C ILE A 67 -4.48 -14.13 -2.79
N GLU A 68 -4.24 -15.29 -3.41
CA GLU A 68 -3.89 -16.51 -2.68
C GLU A 68 -2.42 -16.47 -2.20
N ASN A 69 -2.20 -16.54 -0.89
CA ASN A 69 -0.87 -16.43 -0.24
C ASN A 69 -0.18 -15.07 -0.45
N PRO A 70 -0.81 -13.96 0.00
CA PRO A 70 -0.34 -12.62 -0.32
C PRO A 70 1.04 -12.32 0.28
N SER A 71 1.85 -11.62 -0.51
CA SER A 71 3.05 -10.89 -0.07
C SER A 71 2.83 -9.38 -0.20
N ALA A 72 3.71 -8.57 0.42
CA ALA A 72 3.60 -7.10 0.33
C ALA A 72 3.70 -6.61 -1.12
N ARG A 73 4.58 -7.24 -1.91
CA ARG A 73 4.71 -6.97 -3.34
C ARG A 73 3.44 -7.32 -4.11
N GLU A 74 2.89 -8.51 -3.92
CA GLU A 74 1.69 -8.91 -4.64
C GLU A 74 0.49 -8.00 -4.34
N LEU A 75 0.37 -7.55 -3.08
CA LEU A 75 -0.66 -6.61 -2.67
C LEU A 75 -0.46 -5.21 -3.26
N ALA A 76 0.80 -4.75 -3.35
CA ALA A 76 1.15 -3.46 -3.95
C ALA A 76 0.99 -3.44 -5.48
N ASP A 77 1.31 -4.55 -6.16
CA ASP A 77 1.19 -4.71 -7.62
C ASP A 77 -0.26 -5.04 -8.07
N ALA A 78 -1.16 -5.33 -7.13
CA ALA A 78 -2.55 -5.68 -7.44
C ALA A 78 -3.36 -4.49 -7.96
N VAL A 79 -4.45 -4.79 -8.66
CA VAL A 79 -5.46 -3.78 -9.01
C VAL A 79 -6.25 -3.45 -7.75
N TRP A 80 -6.28 -2.16 -7.40
CA TRP A 80 -7.03 -1.65 -6.26
C TRP A 80 -8.42 -1.21 -6.72
N ASP A 81 -9.46 -1.76 -6.11
CA ASP A 81 -10.87 -1.38 -6.36
C ASP A 81 -11.16 0.02 -5.79
N TRP A 82 -10.60 0.30 -4.61
CA TRP A 82 -10.64 1.60 -3.97
C TRP A 82 -9.47 1.76 -3.00
N PHE A 83 -9.18 3.01 -2.66
CA PHE A 83 -8.30 3.39 -1.56
C PHE A 83 -8.85 4.62 -0.83
N ASP A 84 -8.46 4.78 0.43
CA ASP A 84 -8.76 5.97 1.23
C ASP A 84 -7.61 6.28 2.20
N TYR A 85 -7.44 7.55 2.53
CA TYR A 85 -6.40 8.00 3.45
C TYR A 85 -6.90 7.91 4.88
N VAL A 86 -6.14 7.24 5.74
CA VAL A 86 -6.44 7.19 7.16
C VAL A 86 -5.75 8.37 7.83
N CYS A 87 -6.50 9.45 8.07
CA CYS A 87 -6.03 10.55 8.92
C CYS A 87 -6.20 10.19 10.40
N GLU A 88 -5.09 10.03 11.12
CA GLU A 88 -5.05 10.08 12.59
C GLU A 88 -4.82 11.50 13.13
#